data_AF-A0A4R7F4F0-F1
#
_entry.id   AF-A0A4R7F4F0-F1
#
_cell.length_a   1.000
_cell.length_b   1.000
_cell.length_c   1.000
_cell.angle_alpha   90.00
_cell.angle_beta   90.00
_cell.angle_gamma   90.00
#
_symmetry.space_group_name_H-M   'P 1'
#
loop_
_entity.id
_entity.type
_entity.pdbx_description
1 polymer ?
#
loop_
_entity_poly.entity_id
_entity_poly.type
_entity_poly.pdbx_seq_one_letter_code
_entity_poly.pdbx_strand_id
1 'polypeptide(L)'
;MKKFHLIYAAFIIGNAIFWSGCSKNDNDSPDPDPKQEITMPKEAFQLQIVEAQFSQPLLQEEYDADLGGIPLKLVRSNDNTLVFYVPGTTAVGETTLNIPQLEAQSKFEVKKSVLNGNEEVILKPFFEDLNFSQNRISDEEYSEYLADALTAFEAYYKSLSKDDKNQMALFYQVNENWFKKILGLNSTPKFTTLGAASTFKSVKNYQLTVLTFVTSGLIVVYGATPLEKSVAAVACLASGAFAWQYQKELVGEIKIVDKIVDKIIDPVFGNQITKSTLGTQGLVFTNDEAQNVNLYTGNRSVTTADELSTAEGTSIYFDAYGRLINITEKVNGVIQFINDNLFFSNISQIPVHKIPDSAEMQSGVLTAEDYNSLKFTVADANVQLSDVAFENGVVRMKMTVKNPDAVTGNSVKTTLNYTYQNEFSNANGSIAIEIFIENNPCDNSNTIPPIITNTEIVCNSYGGISILISFTADGTGALISSDSGACDQADMCYPVRLYFLSPGASEYSIAANGYSAKLKSGSVNAGVIEIIISTPYCLPEKTAAQSLEQFYPNYQWKLELMNGCNQRSNQVSL
;
A
#
# COMPACT_ATOMS: atom_id res chain seq x y z
N MET A 1 -4.88 36.54 -3.27
CA MET A 1 -4.16 36.04 -4.47
C MET A 1 -2.68 36.31 -4.27
N LYS A 2 -1.88 35.25 -4.05
CA LYS A 2 -0.75 34.78 -4.89
C LYS A 2 0.41 35.79 -4.96
N LYS A 3 1.65 35.48 -4.57
CA LYS A 3 2.43 34.26 -4.82
C LYS A 3 3.55 34.12 -3.75
N PHE A 4 3.73 32.91 -3.23
CA PHE A 4 5.01 32.43 -2.69
C PHE A 4 5.51 31.34 -3.65
N HIS A 5 6.69 31.51 -4.21
CA HIS A 5 7.52 30.45 -4.79
C HIS A 5 8.63 30.17 -3.75
N LEU A 6 8.77 28.95 -3.21
CA LEU A 6 9.46 27.78 -3.78
C LEU A 6 10.99 27.96 -3.74
N ILE A 7 11.63 27.37 -2.72
CA ILE A 7 12.94 26.71 -2.84
C ILE A 7 12.89 25.45 -1.96
N TYR A 8 12.76 24.31 -2.63
CA TYR A 8 13.07 22.97 -2.15
C TYR A 8 14.39 22.54 -2.81
N ALA A 9 15.18 21.73 -2.08
CA ALA A 9 16.18 20.76 -2.53
C ALA A 9 17.59 20.95 -1.93
N ALA A 10 17.93 20.08 -0.98
CA ALA A 10 19.20 19.35 -0.98
C ALA A 10 19.05 18.10 -0.10
N PHE A 11 18.98 16.95 -0.75
CA PHE A 11 19.11 15.61 -0.16
C PHE A 11 20.50 15.11 -0.56
N ILE A 12 21.38 14.81 0.39
CA ILE A 12 22.60 14.01 0.14
C ILE A 12 22.70 12.94 1.23
N ILE A 13 22.45 11.70 0.78
CA ILE A 13 23.12 10.42 1.07
C ILE A 13 23.99 10.38 2.35
N GLY A 14 23.65 9.46 3.27
CA GLY A 14 24.55 9.00 4.32
C GLY A 14 24.04 7.72 4.98
N ASN A 15 24.41 6.56 4.43
CA ASN A 15 24.35 5.28 5.15
C ASN A 15 25.59 5.13 6.05
N ALA A 16 25.38 4.46 7.19
CA ALA A 16 26.28 4.30 8.32
C ALA A 16 27.65 3.68 8.02
N ILE A 17 28.71 4.17 8.69
CA ILE A 17 29.82 3.37 9.26
C ILE A 17 30.32 4.06 10.55
N PHE A 18 30.26 3.33 11.67
CA PHE A 18 30.94 3.67 12.92
C PHE A 18 32.41 3.17 12.90
N TRP A 19 33.28 3.97 13.52
CA TRP A 19 34.56 3.68 14.20
C TRP A 19 35.92 3.84 13.49
N SER A 20 36.67 4.77 14.10
CA SER A 20 38.09 4.76 14.48
C SER A 20 39.14 5.41 13.56
N GLY A 21 39.78 6.46 14.10
CA GLY A 21 41.24 6.57 14.12
C GLY A 21 41.91 7.67 13.28
N CYS A 22 42.52 8.63 13.98
CA CYS A 22 43.58 9.57 13.55
C CYS A 22 43.15 10.80 12.71
N SER A 23 43.67 12.01 12.91
CA SER A 23 44.49 12.62 13.95
C SER A 23 44.41 14.14 13.78
N LYS A 24 44.27 14.86 14.90
CA LYS A 24 44.47 16.31 15.13
C LYS A 24 44.81 17.20 13.92
N ASN A 25 43.97 18.22 13.72
CA ASN A 25 44.43 19.61 13.77
C ASN A 25 43.45 20.42 14.62
N ASP A 26 43.98 20.98 15.70
CA ASP A 26 43.29 21.81 16.69
C ASP A 26 43.00 23.20 16.10
N ASN A 27 41.76 23.69 16.30
CA ASN A 27 41.30 25.10 16.35
C ASN A 27 40.00 25.44 15.61
N ASP A 28 39.02 24.54 15.60
CA ASP A 28 37.62 24.96 15.58
C ASP A 28 36.91 24.23 16.72
N SER A 29 36.53 24.98 17.76
CA SER A 29 35.53 24.48 18.71
C SER A 29 34.31 24.11 17.87
N PRO A 30 33.74 22.90 18.00
CA PRO A 30 32.40 22.70 17.48
C PRO A 30 31.52 23.77 18.13
N ASP A 31 30.82 24.53 17.31
CA ASP A 31 29.75 25.42 17.76
C ASP A 31 28.87 24.58 18.69
N PRO A 32 28.60 24.98 19.94
CA PRO A 32 27.71 24.20 20.79
C PRO A 32 26.39 24.03 20.05
N ASP A 33 25.87 22.80 20.03
CA ASP A 33 24.54 22.50 19.46
C ASP A 33 23.57 23.61 19.87
N PRO A 34 22.76 24.15 18.93
CA PRO A 34 21.91 25.30 19.21
C PRO A 34 21.03 24.99 20.42
N LYS A 35 21.16 25.80 21.48
CA LYS A 35 20.37 25.67 22.72
C LYS A 35 18.89 25.53 22.36
N GLN A 36 18.23 24.52 22.91
CA GLN A 36 16.82 24.27 22.61
C GLN A 36 15.97 25.40 23.20
N GLU A 37 15.25 26.13 22.35
CA GLU A 37 14.35 27.19 22.80
C GLU A 37 12.99 26.59 23.12
N ILE A 38 12.41 26.99 24.26
CA ILE A 38 11.08 26.55 24.70
C ILE A 38 10.08 27.70 24.50
N THR A 39 8.98 27.39 23.82
CA THR A 39 7.76 28.21 23.79
C THR A 39 6.66 27.50 24.58
N MET A 40 6.17 28.13 25.65
CA MET A 40 5.08 27.59 26.48
C MET A 40 4.27 28.75 27.09
N PRO A 41 3.06 28.50 27.63
CA PRO A 41 2.32 29.51 28.36
C PRO A 41 3.14 30.11 29.50
N LYS A 42 3.06 31.44 29.68
CA LYS A 42 3.72 32.15 30.79
C LYS A 42 3.07 31.90 32.15
N GLU A 43 1.86 31.35 32.13
CA GLU A 43 1.05 31.08 33.31
C GLU A 43 0.34 29.74 33.10
N ALA A 44 0.20 28.95 34.16
CA ALA A 44 -0.63 27.75 34.17
C ALA A 44 -1.33 27.61 35.53
N PHE A 45 -2.47 26.94 35.53
CA PHE A 45 -3.18 26.61 36.76
C PHE A 45 -2.66 25.30 37.35
N GLN A 46 -2.78 25.16 38.67
CA GLN A 46 -2.69 23.85 39.32
C GLN A 46 -3.64 22.86 38.63
N LEU A 47 -3.25 21.60 38.52
CA LEU A 47 -3.98 20.55 37.81
C LEU A 47 -4.01 20.72 36.27
N GLN A 48 -3.38 21.74 35.70
CA GLN A 48 -3.41 21.97 34.25
C GLN A 48 -2.41 21.10 33.50
N ILE A 49 -2.84 20.58 32.35
CA ILE A 49 -1.99 19.97 31.33
C ILE A 49 -1.44 21.07 30.43
N VAL A 50 -0.12 21.12 30.29
CA VAL A 50 0.60 22.17 29.58
C VAL A 50 1.39 21.56 28.42
N GLU A 51 1.25 22.16 27.24
CA GLU A 51 2.06 21.86 26.05
C GLU A 51 3.26 22.83 26.02
N ALA A 52 4.46 22.28 25.83
CA ALA A 52 5.72 23.01 25.67
C ALA A 52 6.33 22.69 24.31
N GLN A 53 6.54 23.71 23.50
CA GLN A 53 7.00 23.64 22.12
C GLN A 53 8.49 23.93 22.04
N PHE A 54 9.26 23.09 21.34
CA PHE A 54 10.71 23.19 21.23
C PHE A 54 11.13 23.61 19.83
N SER A 55 12.29 24.28 19.72
CA SER A 55 12.84 24.74 18.43
C SER A 55 13.44 23.62 17.57
N GLN A 56 13.79 22.49 18.17
CA GLN A 56 14.39 21.33 17.50
C GLN A 56 13.60 20.05 17.78
N PRO A 57 13.64 19.06 16.87
CA PRO A 57 13.03 17.76 17.09
C PRO A 57 13.54 17.06 18.36
N LEU A 58 12.61 16.48 19.10
CA LEU A 58 12.82 15.70 20.31
C LEU A 58 13.14 14.26 19.91
N LEU A 59 14.15 13.67 20.54
CA LEU A 59 14.67 12.35 20.21
C LEU A 59 14.13 11.24 21.12
N GLN A 60 13.63 11.61 22.30
CA GLN A 60 13.12 10.66 23.30
C GLN A 60 11.60 10.80 23.42
N GLU A 61 10.94 9.71 23.78
CA GLU A 61 9.51 9.74 24.10
C GLU A 61 9.26 10.43 25.44
N GLU A 62 10.12 10.20 26.44
CA GLU A 62 9.95 10.75 27.79
C GLU A 62 11.19 11.52 28.24
N TYR A 63 10.97 12.59 29.00
CA TYR A 63 12.00 13.43 29.60
C TYR A 63 11.70 13.62 31.08
N ASP A 64 12.75 13.55 31.91
CA ASP A 64 12.63 13.95 33.31
C ASP A 64 12.68 15.47 33.42
N ALA A 65 11.86 16.03 34.29
CA ALA A 65 11.91 17.44 34.62
C ALA A 65 11.66 17.69 36.11
N ASP A 66 12.01 18.89 36.52
CA ASP A 66 11.69 19.43 37.83
C ASP A 66 10.83 20.69 37.66
N LEU A 67 9.74 20.77 38.42
CA LEU A 67 8.88 21.95 38.49
C LEU A 67 8.87 22.49 39.92
N GLY A 68 9.77 23.44 40.19
CA GLY A 68 9.88 24.06 41.51
C GLY A 68 10.17 23.05 42.63
N GLY A 69 11.04 22.07 42.39
CA GLY A 69 11.38 21.00 43.32
C GLY A 69 10.47 19.77 43.26
N ILE A 70 9.48 19.75 42.37
CA ILE A 70 8.61 18.60 42.16
C ILE A 70 9.08 17.84 40.92
N PRO A 71 9.57 16.59 41.06
CA PRO A 71 9.95 15.77 39.93
C PRO A 71 8.70 15.39 39.13
N LEU A 72 8.77 15.51 37.81
CA LEU A 72 7.70 15.12 36.90
C LEU A 72 8.25 14.60 35.57
N LYS A 73 7.41 13.89 34.83
CA LYS A 73 7.71 13.36 33.50
C LYS A 73 7.04 14.23 32.43
N LEU A 74 7.82 14.62 31.43
CA LEU A 74 7.35 15.23 30.18
C LEU A 74 7.33 14.18 29.11
N VAL A 75 6.33 14.23 28.23
CA VAL A 75 6.25 13.26 27.14
C VAL A 75 5.98 13.91 25.81
N ARG A 76 6.63 13.36 24.80
CA ARG A 76 6.54 13.77 23.41
C ARG A 76 5.13 13.57 22.89
N SER A 77 4.44 14.68 22.61
CA SER A 77 3.14 14.69 21.94
C SER A 77 3.24 15.04 20.45
N ASN A 78 4.40 15.48 19.95
CA ASN A 78 4.75 15.61 18.54
C ASN A 78 6.28 15.67 18.45
N ASP A 79 6.87 15.51 17.26
CA ASP A 79 8.27 15.79 16.92
C ASP A 79 8.96 16.87 17.76
N ASN A 80 8.28 17.97 18.09
CA ASN A 80 8.87 19.08 18.85
C ASN A 80 7.97 19.59 19.99
N THR A 81 6.98 18.83 20.46
CA THR A 81 6.13 19.22 21.59
C THR A 81 6.25 18.21 22.73
N LEU A 82 6.50 18.70 23.94
CA LEU A 82 6.33 17.93 25.18
C LEU A 82 5.05 18.36 25.89
N VAL A 83 4.42 17.41 26.58
CA VAL A 83 3.27 17.66 27.44
C VAL A 83 3.62 17.26 28.87
N PHE A 84 3.20 18.06 29.83
CA PHE A 84 3.30 17.75 31.23
C PHE A 84 2.08 18.22 32.00
N TYR A 85 1.90 17.65 33.18
CA TYR A 85 0.84 18.00 34.12
C TYR A 85 1.42 18.83 35.25
N VAL A 86 0.75 19.92 35.64
CA VAL A 86 1.09 20.74 36.81
C VAL A 86 0.38 20.15 38.04
N PRO A 87 1.07 19.53 39.01
CA PRO A 87 0.42 18.95 40.17
C PRO A 87 -0.39 19.96 40.99
N GLY A 88 -1.49 19.50 41.58
CA GLY A 88 -2.30 20.31 42.51
C GLY A 88 -1.52 20.77 43.75
N THR A 89 -0.42 20.10 44.07
CA THR A 89 0.49 20.40 45.17
C THR A 89 1.59 21.42 44.82
N THR A 90 1.71 21.83 43.55
CA THR A 90 2.71 22.82 43.14
C THR A 90 2.43 24.16 43.81
N ALA A 91 3.47 24.79 44.37
CA ALA A 91 3.34 26.09 45.02
C ALA A 91 2.84 27.16 44.03
N VAL A 92 1.93 28.01 44.49
CA VAL A 92 1.40 29.15 43.73
C VAL A 92 2.45 30.25 43.67
N GLY A 93 2.60 30.90 42.51
CA GLY A 93 3.57 31.97 42.26
C GLY A 93 4.56 31.60 41.16
N GLU A 94 5.64 32.38 41.05
CA GLU A 94 6.69 32.11 40.07
C GLU A 94 7.43 30.80 40.37
N THR A 95 7.55 29.96 39.35
CA THR A 95 8.35 28.73 39.41
C THR A 95 9.16 28.57 38.13
N THR A 96 10.02 27.56 38.09
CA THR A 96 10.84 27.22 36.91
C THR A 96 10.64 25.75 36.57
N LEU A 97 10.36 25.49 35.31
CA LEU A 97 10.48 24.16 34.71
C LEU A 97 11.93 23.98 34.27
N ASN A 98 12.56 22.89 34.72
CA ASN A 98 13.92 22.52 34.33
C ASN A 98 13.91 21.12 33.69
N ILE A 99 14.46 21.00 32.48
CA ILE A 99 14.54 19.76 31.71
C ILE A 99 16.03 19.48 31.43
N PRO A 100 16.74 18.76 32.33
CA PRO A 100 18.19 18.63 32.26
C PRO A 100 18.69 18.03 30.95
N GLN A 101 18.02 17.01 30.42
CA GLN A 101 18.41 16.31 29.19
C GLN A 101 18.38 17.20 27.94
N LEU A 102 17.65 18.32 28.00
CA LEU A 102 17.50 19.27 26.90
C LEU A 102 18.25 20.59 27.17
N GLU A 103 18.92 20.69 28.31
CA GLU A 103 19.54 21.92 28.84
C GLU A 103 18.57 23.12 28.82
N ALA A 104 17.28 22.84 29.02
CA ALA A 104 16.21 23.78 28.76
C ALA A 104 15.49 24.17 30.06
N GLN A 105 15.29 25.48 30.24
CA GLN A 105 14.64 26.04 31.43
C GLN A 105 13.65 27.12 31.03
N SER A 106 12.49 27.13 31.68
CA SER A 106 11.45 28.13 31.44
C SER A 106 10.79 28.57 32.73
N LYS A 107 10.65 29.88 32.92
CA LYS A 107 9.92 30.47 34.04
C LYS A 107 8.46 30.62 33.67
N PHE A 108 7.56 30.23 34.58
CA PHE A 108 6.14 30.49 34.45
C PHE A 108 5.46 30.62 35.82
N GLU A 109 4.32 31.29 35.86
CA GLU A 109 3.53 31.52 37.07
C GLU A 109 2.48 30.41 37.26
N VAL A 110 2.48 29.76 38.43
CA VAL A 110 1.45 28.78 38.81
C VAL A 110 0.33 29.49 39.56
N LYS A 111 -0.89 29.36 39.06
CA LYS A 111 -2.11 29.93 39.65
C LYS A 111 -2.95 28.85 40.34
N LYS A 112 -3.68 29.24 41.37
CA LYS A 112 -4.60 28.33 42.07
C LYS A 112 -5.82 28.02 41.22
N SER A 113 -6.19 26.74 41.13
CA SER A 113 -7.43 26.31 40.48
C SER A 113 -8.64 26.48 41.41
N VAL A 114 -9.74 26.98 40.85
CA VAL A 114 -11.00 27.20 41.55
C VAL A 114 -12.15 26.62 40.72
N LEU A 115 -13.03 25.86 41.37
CA LEU A 115 -14.20 25.28 40.74
C LEU A 115 -15.27 26.38 40.57
N ASN A 116 -15.73 26.58 39.34
CA ASN A 116 -16.66 27.67 38.99
C ASN A 116 -18.14 27.24 39.04
N GLY A 117 -18.44 26.07 39.61
CA GLY A 117 -19.76 25.49 39.68
C GLY A 117 -19.81 24.29 40.63
N ASN A 118 -20.90 23.53 40.58
CA ASN A 118 -20.96 22.23 41.25
C ASN A 118 -20.51 21.12 40.29
N GLU A 119 -20.24 19.95 40.84
CA GLU A 119 -19.77 18.77 40.11
C GLU A 119 -20.69 18.36 38.96
N GLU A 120 -22.00 18.44 39.16
CA GLU A 120 -23.00 17.96 38.22
C GLU A 120 -23.03 18.83 36.95
N VAL A 121 -22.97 20.15 37.12
CA VAL A 121 -22.94 21.10 36.00
C VAL A 121 -21.62 21.01 35.24
N ILE A 122 -20.50 20.91 35.95
CA ILE A 122 -19.16 20.93 35.35
C ILE A 122 -18.84 19.61 34.63
N LEU A 123 -19.23 18.45 35.17
CA LEU A 123 -18.93 17.16 34.56
C LEU A 123 -19.97 16.70 33.53
N LYS A 124 -21.16 17.30 33.48
CA LYS A 124 -22.18 16.93 32.50
C LYS A 124 -21.65 16.90 31.05
N PRO A 125 -20.95 17.94 30.54
CA PRO A 125 -20.41 17.90 29.19
C PRO A 125 -19.40 16.76 28.98
N PHE A 126 -18.63 16.40 30.01
CA PHE A 126 -17.67 15.30 29.93
C PHE A 126 -18.36 13.96 29.68
N PHE A 127 -19.42 13.66 30.43
CA PHE A 127 -20.21 12.44 30.23
C PHE A 127 -20.93 12.43 28.87
N GLU A 128 -21.40 13.58 28.40
CA GLU A 128 -21.99 13.73 27.05
C GLU A 128 -20.94 13.45 25.95
N ASP A 129 -19.73 14.00 26.09
CA ASP A 129 -18.62 13.79 25.14
C ASP A 129 -18.14 12.33 25.11
N LEU A 130 -18.11 11.66 26.27
CA LEU A 130 -17.78 10.23 26.39
C LEU A 130 -18.84 9.35 25.70
N ASN A 131 -20.13 9.61 25.96
CA ASN A 131 -21.21 8.89 25.29
C ASN A 131 -21.22 9.15 23.78
N PHE A 132 -20.97 10.39 23.37
CA PHE A 132 -20.83 10.72 21.95
C PHE A 132 -19.65 9.98 21.30
N SER A 133 -18.55 9.85 22.02
CA SER A 133 -17.38 9.09 21.59
C SER A 133 -17.71 7.61 21.37
N GLN A 134 -18.37 6.97 22.33
CA GLN A 134 -18.76 5.56 22.22
C GLN A 134 -19.70 5.29 21.03
N ASN A 135 -20.68 6.17 20.78
CA ASN A 135 -21.59 6.04 19.64
C ASN A 135 -20.92 6.23 18.26
N ARG A 136 -19.66 6.68 18.21
CA ARG A 136 -18.90 6.87 16.97
C ARG A 136 -17.95 5.73 16.64
N ILE A 137 -17.72 4.82 17.58
CA ILE A 137 -16.94 3.62 17.33
C ILE A 137 -17.82 2.67 16.52
N SER A 138 -17.42 2.43 15.27
CA SER A 138 -18.16 1.55 14.35
C SER A 138 -17.75 0.09 14.45
N ASP A 139 -16.57 -0.18 15.02
CA ASP A 139 -16.10 -1.53 15.28
C ASP A 139 -16.72 -2.08 16.56
N GLU A 140 -17.38 -3.24 16.46
CA GLU A 140 -18.15 -3.84 17.55
C GLU A 140 -17.27 -4.15 18.77
N GLU A 141 -16.07 -4.68 18.58
CA GLU A 141 -15.14 -5.04 19.67
C GLU A 141 -14.73 -3.81 20.48
N TYR A 142 -14.34 -2.73 19.79
CA TYR A 142 -13.96 -1.48 20.46
C TYR A 142 -15.16 -0.74 21.05
N SER A 143 -16.35 -0.88 20.47
CA SER A 143 -17.58 -0.23 20.95
C SER A 143 -18.07 -0.89 22.24
N GLU A 144 -18.08 -2.22 22.30
CA GLU A 144 -18.38 -3.00 23.50
C GLU A 144 -17.36 -2.73 24.60
N TYR A 145 -16.06 -2.76 24.26
CA TYR A 145 -14.98 -2.44 25.19
C TYR A 145 -15.17 -1.07 25.86
N LEU A 146 -15.46 -0.04 25.06
CA LEU A 146 -15.65 1.30 25.61
C LEU A 146 -16.95 1.41 26.40
N ALA A 147 -18.04 0.74 25.98
CA ALA A 147 -19.30 0.74 26.73
C ALA A 147 -19.12 0.15 28.14
N ASP A 148 -18.36 -0.94 28.28
CA ASP A 148 -18.04 -1.54 29.57
C ASP A 148 -17.22 -0.59 30.45
N ALA A 149 -16.19 0.03 29.87
CA ALA A 149 -15.35 1.01 30.56
C ALA A 149 -16.15 2.23 31.06
N LEU A 150 -17.06 2.76 30.22
CA LEU A 150 -17.94 3.87 30.59
C LEU A 150 -18.91 3.47 31.70
N THR A 151 -19.48 2.27 31.63
CA THR A 151 -20.37 1.74 32.68
C THR A 151 -19.65 1.63 34.01
N ALA A 152 -18.41 1.11 34.01
CA ALA A 152 -17.58 1.01 35.20
C ALA A 152 -17.23 2.40 35.77
N PHE A 153 -16.87 3.35 34.90
CA PHE A 153 -16.58 4.72 35.30
C PHE A 153 -17.80 5.42 35.91
N GLU A 154 -18.98 5.27 35.33
CA GLU A 154 -20.23 5.82 35.90
C GLU A 154 -20.55 5.23 37.27
N ALA A 155 -20.36 3.92 37.44
CA ALA A 155 -20.57 3.25 38.73
C ALA A 155 -19.58 3.77 39.78
N TYR A 156 -18.30 3.91 39.42
CA TYR A 156 -17.29 4.53 40.27
C TYR A 156 -17.67 5.96 40.64
N TYR A 157 -18.00 6.81 39.67
CA TYR A 157 -18.41 8.19 39.90
C TYR A 157 -19.60 8.28 40.87
N LYS A 158 -20.62 7.43 40.71
CA LYS A 158 -21.78 7.39 41.61
C LYS A 158 -21.41 7.03 43.05
N SER A 159 -20.37 6.22 43.26
CA SER A 159 -19.89 5.80 44.58
C SER A 159 -19.12 6.88 45.35
N LEU A 160 -18.66 7.94 44.66
CA LEU A 160 -17.80 8.97 45.24
C LEU A 160 -18.55 9.92 46.18
N SER A 161 -17.80 10.44 47.16
CA SER A 161 -18.26 11.53 48.01
C SER A 161 -18.45 12.82 47.19
N LYS A 162 -19.20 13.77 47.72
CA LYS A 162 -19.39 15.07 47.07
C LYS A 162 -18.06 15.82 46.89
N ASP A 163 -17.17 15.73 47.87
CA ASP A 163 -15.86 16.40 47.81
C ASP A 163 -14.97 15.78 46.72
N ASP A 164 -14.98 14.46 46.58
CA ASP A 164 -14.23 13.77 45.52
C ASP A 164 -14.77 14.12 44.14
N LYS A 165 -16.10 14.21 43.98
CA LYS A 165 -16.72 14.65 42.73
C LYS A 165 -16.35 16.09 42.37
N ASN A 166 -16.27 16.98 43.36
CA ASN A 166 -15.80 18.35 43.15
C ASN A 166 -14.33 18.40 42.73
N GLN A 167 -13.47 17.51 43.26
CA GLN A 167 -12.07 17.41 42.83
C GLN A 167 -11.96 16.91 41.39
N MET A 168 -12.74 15.90 41.00
CA MET A 168 -12.83 15.46 39.60
C MET A 168 -13.32 16.58 38.67
N ALA A 169 -14.37 17.28 39.07
CA ALA A 169 -14.91 18.40 38.32
C ALA A 169 -13.88 19.52 38.14
N LEU A 170 -13.08 19.81 39.17
CA LEU A 170 -12.02 20.81 39.08
C LEU A 170 -10.96 20.40 38.07
N PHE A 171 -10.52 19.14 38.09
CA PHE A 171 -9.55 18.62 37.13
C PHE A 171 -10.08 18.68 35.68
N TYR A 172 -11.33 18.26 35.46
CA TYR A 172 -11.96 18.38 34.15
C TYR A 172 -12.07 19.84 33.69
N GLN A 173 -12.56 20.75 34.54
CA GLN A 173 -12.75 22.16 34.19
C GLN A 173 -11.45 22.83 33.75
N VAL A 174 -10.35 22.58 34.46
CA VAL A 174 -9.04 23.15 34.14
C VAL A 174 -8.52 22.65 32.78
N ASN A 175 -8.95 21.46 32.36
CA ASN A 175 -8.48 20.77 31.17
C ASN A 175 -9.58 20.53 30.13
N GLU A 176 -10.70 21.26 30.19
CA GLU A 176 -11.89 20.99 29.38
C GLU A 176 -11.57 20.98 27.87
N ASN A 177 -10.78 21.95 27.41
CA ASN A 177 -10.35 22.03 26.02
C ASN A 177 -9.47 20.85 25.60
N TRP A 178 -8.62 20.37 26.52
CA TRP A 178 -7.80 19.20 26.27
C TRP A 178 -8.69 17.95 26.16
N PHE A 179 -9.62 17.73 27.09
CA PHE A 179 -10.60 16.64 27.04
C PHE A 179 -11.43 16.64 25.74
N LYS A 180 -11.93 17.81 25.32
CA LYS A 180 -12.67 17.96 24.05
C LYS A 180 -11.82 17.63 22.82
N LYS A 181 -10.55 18.04 22.83
CA LYS A 181 -9.59 17.71 21.76
C LYS A 181 -9.35 16.20 21.71
N ILE A 182 -9.18 15.55 22.86
CA ILE A 182 -8.82 14.13 22.91
C ILE A 182 -9.98 13.16 22.66
N LEU A 183 -11.20 13.52 23.03
CA LEU A 183 -12.40 12.74 22.70
C LEU A 183 -12.81 12.87 21.23
N GLY A 184 -11.93 13.44 20.40
CA GLY A 184 -12.00 13.36 18.94
C GLY A 184 -13.26 14.01 18.38
N LEU A 185 -13.87 14.96 19.08
CA LEU A 185 -15.14 15.61 18.70
C LEU A 185 -15.13 16.23 17.29
N ASN A 186 -13.94 16.46 16.71
CA ASN A 186 -13.74 17.06 15.39
C ASN A 186 -13.32 16.09 14.28
N SER A 187 -13.12 14.79 14.58
CA SER A 187 -12.45 13.84 13.68
C SER A 187 -13.33 12.64 13.37
N THR A 188 -14.35 12.76 12.52
CA THR A 188 -15.12 11.57 12.13
C THR A 188 -14.25 10.66 11.25
N PRO A 189 -14.12 9.37 11.56
CA PRO A 189 -13.65 8.39 10.60
C PRO A 189 -14.74 8.26 9.54
N LYS A 190 -14.55 8.97 8.43
CA LYS A 190 -15.27 8.70 7.20
C LYS A 190 -14.23 8.44 6.13
N PHE A 191 -13.90 7.16 5.98
CA PHE A 191 -13.19 6.64 4.82
C PHE A 191 -14.20 6.61 3.67
N THR A 192 -14.40 7.75 3.02
CA THR A 192 -15.37 7.89 1.91
C THR A 192 -14.70 8.17 0.57
N THR A 193 -13.37 8.11 0.48
CA THR A 193 -12.64 8.51 -0.73
C THR A 193 -11.53 7.54 -1.09
N LEU A 194 -11.58 7.07 -2.33
CA LEU A 194 -10.54 6.28 -2.98
C LEU A 194 -9.42 7.22 -3.44
N GLY A 195 -8.24 7.18 -2.84
CA GLY A 195 -7.05 7.91 -3.32
C GLY A 195 -6.00 8.21 -2.25
N ALA A 196 -4.73 8.26 -2.64
CA ALA A 196 -3.58 8.35 -1.74
C ALA A 196 -3.60 9.66 -0.92
N ALA A 197 -3.90 10.79 -1.55
CA ALA A 197 -3.97 12.07 -0.84
C ALA A 197 -5.02 12.07 0.29
N SER A 198 -6.15 11.38 0.10
CA SER A 198 -7.20 11.31 1.11
C SER A 198 -6.86 10.33 2.25
N THR A 199 -6.23 9.20 1.92
CA THR A 199 -5.70 8.26 2.90
C THR A 199 -4.59 8.91 3.73
N PHE A 200 -3.74 9.75 3.11
CA PHE A 200 -2.70 10.51 3.82
C PHE A 200 -3.26 11.46 4.86
N LYS A 201 -4.37 12.15 4.55
CA LYS A 201 -5.10 12.97 5.54
C LYS A 201 -5.62 12.11 6.70
N SER A 202 -6.12 10.91 6.42
CA SER A 202 -6.60 9.98 7.45
C SER A 202 -5.45 9.48 8.34
N VAL A 203 -4.26 9.24 7.78
CA VAL A 203 -3.05 8.92 8.54
C VAL A 203 -2.64 10.07 9.47
N LYS A 204 -2.72 11.33 9.02
CA LYS A 204 -2.48 12.49 9.90
C LYS A 204 -3.50 12.59 11.04
N ASN A 205 -4.77 12.27 10.78
CA ASN A 205 -5.78 12.21 11.83
C ASN A 205 -5.50 11.06 12.82
N TYR A 206 -5.10 9.89 12.32
CA TYR A 206 -4.67 8.77 13.15
C TYR A 206 -3.50 9.15 14.06
N GLN A 207 -2.47 9.81 13.50
CA GLN A 207 -1.35 10.34 14.28
C GLN A 207 -1.85 11.24 15.42
N LEU A 208 -2.76 12.18 15.14
CA LEU A 208 -3.33 13.05 16.18
C LEU A 208 -4.08 12.28 17.28
N THR A 209 -4.84 11.25 16.92
CA THR A 209 -5.55 10.37 17.87
C THR A 209 -4.58 9.56 18.72
N VAL A 210 -3.50 9.04 18.14
CA VAL A 210 -2.45 8.35 18.89
C VAL A 210 -1.76 9.29 19.87
N LEU A 211 -1.40 10.51 19.46
CA LEU A 211 -0.76 11.49 20.34
C LEU A 211 -1.65 11.85 21.53
N THR A 212 -2.93 11.95 21.28
CA THR A 212 -3.98 12.09 22.28
C THR A 212 -4.00 10.91 23.28
N PHE A 213 -3.97 9.68 22.77
CA PHE A 213 -3.94 8.48 23.61
C PHE A 213 -2.65 8.39 24.44
N VAL A 214 -1.51 8.75 23.84
CA VAL A 214 -0.22 8.90 24.52
C VAL A 214 -0.34 9.88 25.68
N THR A 215 -0.82 11.11 25.42
CA THR A 215 -0.91 12.14 26.47
C THR A 215 -1.80 11.74 27.64
N SER A 216 -2.95 11.10 27.37
CA SER A 216 -3.87 10.63 28.41
C SER A 216 -3.37 9.41 29.17
N GLY A 217 -2.77 8.42 28.49
CA GLY A 217 -2.19 7.23 29.13
C GLY A 217 -1.08 7.56 30.12
N LEU A 218 -0.36 8.65 29.93
CA LEU A 218 0.65 9.09 30.88
C LEU A 218 0.07 9.65 32.16
N ILE A 219 -1.05 10.36 32.09
CA ILE A 219 -1.71 10.86 33.29
C ILE A 219 -2.25 9.66 34.08
N VAL A 220 -2.69 8.59 33.41
CA VAL A 220 -3.04 7.31 34.06
C VAL A 220 -1.84 6.72 34.79
N VAL A 221 -0.68 6.64 34.12
CA VAL A 221 0.54 6.05 34.68
C VAL A 221 1.10 6.91 35.83
N TYR A 222 1.28 8.21 35.58
CA TYR A 222 2.07 9.13 36.41
C TYR A 222 1.25 10.18 37.19
N GLY A 223 -0.08 10.24 37.04
CA GLY A 223 -0.93 11.21 37.75
C GLY A 223 -0.77 11.16 39.27
N ALA A 224 -1.00 12.28 39.95
CA ALA A 224 -0.68 12.41 41.37
C ALA A 224 -1.74 11.78 42.28
N THR A 225 -3.03 11.89 41.91
CA THR A 225 -4.14 11.37 42.73
C THR A 225 -4.97 10.30 42.01
N PRO A 226 -5.60 9.37 42.74
CA PRO A 226 -6.51 8.37 42.15
C PRO A 226 -7.67 9.00 41.37
N LEU A 227 -8.17 10.16 41.81
CA LEU A 227 -9.29 10.84 41.16
C LEU A 227 -8.89 11.40 39.79
N GLU A 228 -7.75 12.09 39.70
CA GLU A 228 -7.19 12.56 38.42
C GLU A 228 -6.95 11.41 37.45
N LYS A 229 -6.34 10.32 37.95
CA LYS A 229 -6.09 9.11 37.17
C LYS A 229 -7.37 8.51 36.59
N SER A 230 -8.48 8.53 37.33
CA SER A 230 -9.74 7.94 36.86
C SER A 230 -10.38 8.72 35.70
N VAL A 231 -10.35 10.06 35.76
CA VAL A 231 -10.88 10.93 34.68
C VAL A 231 -9.98 10.83 33.45
N ALA A 232 -8.66 10.81 33.64
CA ALA A 232 -7.71 10.57 32.56
C ALA A 232 -7.83 9.15 31.98
N ALA A 233 -8.11 8.14 32.80
CA ALA A 233 -8.25 6.75 32.38
C ALA A 233 -9.42 6.59 31.42
N VAL A 234 -10.62 7.07 31.77
CA VAL A 234 -11.77 6.89 30.87
C VAL A 234 -11.56 7.60 29.51
N ALA A 235 -10.90 8.76 29.51
CA ALA A 235 -10.55 9.45 28.27
C ALA A 235 -9.41 8.76 27.49
N CYS A 236 -8.47 8.13 28.20
CA CYS A 236 -7.43 7.28 27.65
C CYS A 236 -8.03 6.04 26.97
N LEU A 237 -8.97 5.36 27.63
CA LEU A 237 -9.66 4.20 27.06
C LEU A 237 -10.47 4.58 25.81
N ALA A 238 -11.19 5.71 25.85
CA ALA A 238 -11.93 6.22 24.70
C ALA A 238 -11.00 6.53 23.50
N SER A 239 -9.92 7.28 23.73
CA SER A 239 -8.96 7.62 22.68
C SER A 239 -8.17 6.41 22.17
N GLY A 240 -7.84 5.46 23.04
CA GLY A 240 -7.19 4.20 22.67
C GLY A 240 -8.09 3.36 21.76
N ALA A 241 -9.37 3.21 22.10
CA ALA A 241 -10.34 2.51 21.27
C ALA A 241 -10.48 3.15 19.87
N PHE A 242 -10.52 4.48 19.79
CA PHE A 242 -10.49 5.18 18.51
C PHE A 242 -9.18 4.97 17.74
N ALA A 243 -8.03 5.10 18.40
CA ALA A 243 -6.73 4.93 17.75
C ALA A 243 -6.61 3.53 17.13
N TRP A 244 -7.04 2.51 17.86
CA TRP A 244 -7.03 1.12 17.40
C TRP A 244 -8.04 0.85 16.28
N GLN A 245 -9.24 1.44 16.32
CA GLN A 245 -10.16 1.39 15.18
C GLN A 245 -9.51 2.03 13.93
N TYR A 246 -8.96 3.23 14.05
CA TYR A 246 -8.27 3.92 12.95
C TYR A 246 -7.13 3.07 12.38
N GLN A 247 -6.34 2.46 13.26
CA GLN A 247 -5.24 1.59 12.85
C GLN A 247 -5.75 0.42 12.02
N LYS A 248 -6.79 -0.27 12.49
CA LYS A 248 -7.42 -1.42 11.82
C LYS A 248 -7.99 -1.04 10.45
N GLU A 249 -8.67 0.09 10.35
CA GLU A 249 -9.23 0.60 9.10
C GLU A 249 -8.11 1.01 8.11
N LEU A 250 -7.06 1.69 8.60
CA LEU A 250 -5.94 2.14 7.77
C LEU A 250 -5.12 0.99 7.17
N VAL A 251 -5.02 -0.17 7.83
CA VAL A 251 -4.36 -1.35 7.25
C VAL A 251 -5.00 -1.76 5.92
N GLY A 252 -6.33 -1.66 5.81
CA GLY A 252 -7.06 -1.98 4.58
C GLY A 252 -7.05 -0.86 3.53
N GLU A 253 -6.96 0.39 3.98
CA GLU A 253 -7.08 1.57 3.10
C GLU A 253 -5.74 2.05 2.52
N ILE A 254 -4.62 1.84 3.23
CA ILE A 254 -3.30 2.17 2.71
C ILE A 254 -2.92 1.14 1.65
N LYS A 255 -2.84 1.61 0.40
CA LYS A 255 -2.41 0.80 -0.75
C LYS A 255 -0.93 1.06 -1.04
N ILE A 256 -0.14 0.00 -0.96
CA ILE A 256 1.25 -0.02 -1.35
C ILE A 256 1.36 -0.51 -2.80
N VAL A 257 1.93 0.31 -3.67
CA VAL A 257 2.25 -0.01 -5.06
C VAL A 257 3.68 -0.53 -5.12
N ASP A 258 3.84 -1.84 -5.27
CA ASP A 258 5.18 -2.47 -5.33
C ASP A 258 5.79 -2.41 -6.74
N LYS A 259 4.94 -2.42 -7.79
CA LYS A 259 5.39 -2.45 -9.18
C LYS A 259 4.32 -1.99 -10.17
N ILE A 260 4.78 -1.64 -11.36
CA ILE A 260 3.95 -1.47 -12.56
C ILE A 260 4.11 -2.70 -13.43
N VAL A 261 3.00 -3.18 -13.98
CA VAL A 261 2.95 -4.34 -14.86
C VAL A 261 2.14 -4.02 -16.11
N ASP A 262 2.37 -4.75 -17.18
CA ASP A 262 1.68 -4.63 -18.48
C ASP A 262 0.54 -5.66 -18.65
N LYS A 263 0.28 -6.49 -17.62
CA LYS A 263 -0.79 -7.52 -17.61
C LYS A 263 -1.48 -7.62 -16.26
N ILE A 264 -2.80 -7.87 -16.29
CA ILE A 264 -3.63 -8.15 -15.10
C ILE A 264 -3.28 -9.53 -14.56
N ILE A 265 -3.16 -9.65 -13.23
CA ILE A 265 -3.13 -10.92 -12.51
C ILE A 265 -4.51 -11.04 -11.87
N ASP A 266 -5.42 -11.79 -12.49
CA ASP A 266 -6.77 -12.00 -11.96
C ASP A 266 -6.71 -12.99 -10.77
N PRO A 267 -7.14 -12.59 -9.55
CA PRO A 267 -7.19 -13.49 -8.40
C PRO A 267 -8.47 -14.35 -8.32
N VAL A 268 -9.50 -14.09 -9.13
CA VAL A 268 -10.82 -14.77 -9.06
C VAL A 268 -10.83 -16.09 -9.83
N PHE A 269 -9.96 -16.23 -10.83
CA PHE A 269 -9.68 -17.51 -11.46
C PHE A 269 -8.31 -17.96 -10.99
N GLY A 270 -8.26 -19.07 -10.22
CA GLY A 270 -7.06 -19.67 -9.65
C GLY A 270 -6.00 -20.18 -10.65
N ASN A 271 -5.77 -19.46 -11.74
CA ASN A 271 -4.60 -19.61 -12.58
C ASN A 271 -3.50 -18.77 -11.97
N GLN A 272 -2.63 -19.45 -11.23
CA GLN A 272 -1.31 -18.93 -10.92
C GLN A 272 -0.65 -18.44 -12.21
N ILE A 273 -0.63 -17.13 -12.44
CA ILE A 273 0.57 -16.54 -13.04
C ILE A 273 1.60 -16.58 -11.91
N THR A 274 2.15 -17.78 -11.70
CA THR A 274 3.37 -17.97 -10.92
C THR A 274 4.35 -16.89 -11.34
N LYS A 275 5.07 -16.34 -10.35
CA LYS A 275 6.21 -15.41 -10.44
C LYS A 275 7.22 -15.64 -11.60
N SER A 276 7.09 -16.72 -12.39
CA SER A 276 8.00 -17.22 -13.41
C SER A 276 7.58 -17.00 -14.88
N THR A 277 6.46 -16.35 -15.20
CA THR A 277 6.09 -16.02 -16.62
C THR A 277 5.80 -14.53 -16.87
N LEU A 278 6.39 -13.66 -16.05
CA LEU A 278 6.39 -12.20 -16.22
C LEU A 278 7.48 -11.68 -17.18
N GLY A 279 8.12 -12.56 -17.95
CA GLY A 279 9.12 -12.16 -18.92
C GLY A 279 9.05 -13.05 -20.15
N THR A 280 8.56 -12.50 -21.27
CA THR A 280 9.09 -12.77 -22.62
C THR A 280 8.37 -12.00 -23.74
N GLN A 281 7.16 -11.47 -23.52
CA GLN A 281 6.53 -10.55 -24.49
C GLN A 281 6.41 -9.19 -23.83
N GLY A 282 7.45 -8.37 -24.03
CA GLY A 282 7.46 -6.96 -23.64
C GLY A 282 6.52 -6.11 -24.49
N LEU A 283 6.46 -4.81 -24.24
CA LEU A 283 5.67 -3.88 -25.04
C LEU A 283 6.29 -3.72 -26.44
N VAL A 284 5.45 -3.73 -27.46
CA VAL A 284 5.88 -3.52 -28.84
C VAL A 284 5.51 -2.12 -29.27
N PHE A 285 6.41 -1.45 -29.99
CA PHE A 285 6.21 -0.12 -30.58
C PHE A 285 6.63 -0.11 -32.04
N THR A 286 6.05 0.81 -32.82
CA THR A 286 6.56 1.20 -34.14
C THR A 286 7.32 2.52 -34.01
N ASN A 287 8.44 2.64 -34.69
CA ASN A 287 9.28 3.83 -34.67
C ASN A 287 8.48 5.08 -35.10
N ASP A 288 8.51 6.10 -34.25
CA ASP A 288 7.84 7.40 -34.42
C ASP A 288 6.31 7.34 -34.54
N GLU A 289 5.69 6.26 -34.06
CA GLU A 289 4.23 6.15 -33.95
C GLU A 289 3.78 6.11 -32.48
N ALA A 290 2.74 6.89 -32.17
CA ALA A 290 2.13 6.88 -30.85
C ALA A 290 1.23 5.65 -30.69
N GLN A 291 1.36 4.95 -29.57
CA GLN A 291 0.58 3.77 -29.25
C GLN A 291 -0.01 3.84 -27.85
N ASN A 292 -1.19 3.25 -27.68
CA ASN A 292 -1.85 3.17 -26.37
C ASN A 292 -1.42 1.88 -25.67
N VAL A 293 -0.85 2.04 -24.48
CA VAL A 293 -0.36 0.95 -23.64
C VAL A 293 -1.27 0.79 -22.42
N ASN A 294 -1.71 -0.44 -22.18
CA ASN A 294 -2.38 -0.81 -20.93
C ASN A 294 -1.32 -1.11 -19.87
N LEU A 295 -1.33 -0.34 -18.79
CA LEU A 295 -0.50 -0.56 -17.61
C LEU A 295 -1.38 -0.74 -16.38
N TYR A 296 -0.86 -1.47 -15.41
CA TYR A 296 -1.53 -1.83 -14.17
C TYR A 296 -0.59 -1.64 -12.99
N THR A 297 -1.16 -1.40 -11.81
CA THR A 297 -0.43 -1.33 -10.54
C THR A 297 -0.53 -2.67 -9.82
N GLY A 298 0.60 -3.18 -9.30
CA GLY A 298 0.62 -4.29 -8.35
C GLY A 298 0.47 -3.75 -6.94
N ASN A 299 -0.75 -3.83 -6.40
CA ASN A 299 -1.13 -3.24 -5.12
C ASN A 299 -1.23 -4.29 -4.03
N ARG A 300 -0.93 -3.91 -2.80
CA ARG A 300 -1.24 -4.69 -1.58
C ARG A 300 -1.53 -3.76 -0.41
N SER A 301 -2.10 -4.29 0.65
CA SER A 301 -2.19 -3.60 1.94
C SER A 301 -0.82 -3.51 2.63
N VAL A 302 -0.76 -2.68 3.67
CA VAL A 302 0.43 -2.51 4.52
C VAL A 302 0.77 -3.80 5.27
N THR A 303 2.06 -4.05 5.40
CA THR A 303 2.65 -5.18 6.12
C THR A 303 3.76 -4.70 7.06
N THR A 304 4.19 -5.52 8.01
CA THR A 304 5.30 -5.17 8.92
C THR A 304 6.61 -4.83 8.20
N ALA A 305 6.84 -5.35 6.99
CA ALA A 305 8.01 -5.02 6.18
C ALA A 305 8.04 -3.56 5.69
N ASP A 306 6.90 -2.88 5.65
CA ASP A 306 6.80 -1.49 5.17
C ASP A 306 7.27 -0.45 6.19
N GLU A 307 7.60 -0.86 7.43
CA GLU A 307 8.14 0.03 8.47
C GLU A 307 9.42 0.75 8.03
N LEU A 308 10.21 0.10 7.18
CA LEU A 308 11.45 0.66 6.61
C LEU A 308 11.22 1.53 5.37
N SER A 309 9.96 1.73 4.96
CA SER A 309 9.62 2.54 3.79
C SER A 309 10.00 4.01 4.01
N THR A 310 10.55 4.62 2.96
CA THR A 310 10.88 6.05 2.92
C THR A 310 9.73 6.92 2.42
N ALA A 311 8.58 6.33 2.09
CA ALA A 311 7.40 7.09 1.69
C ALA A 311 6.81 7.82 2.90
N GLU A 312 6.50 9.11 2.75
CA GLU A 312 6.15 10.00 3.85
C GLU A 312 4.96 9.49 4.68
N GLY A 313 3.86 9.14 4.01
CA GLY A 313 2.64 8.61 4.62
C GLY A 313 2.87 7.30 5.35
N THR A 314 3.69 6.41 4.80
CA THR A 314 4.03 5.14 5.44
C THR A 314 4.88 5.38 6.69
N SER A 315 5.90 6.25 6.61
CA SER A 315 6.72 6.61 7.76
C SER A 315 5.90 7.23 8.91
N ILE A 316 4.98 8.15 8.62
CA ILE A 316 4.09 8.73 9.64
C ILE A 316 3.16 7.68 10.24
N TYR A 317 2.62 6.78 9.42
CA TYR A 317 1.75 5.70 9.89
C TYR A 317 2.49 4.78 10.87
N PHE A 318 3.71 4.36 10.55
CA PHE A 318 4.50 3.48 11.41
C PHE A 318 5.02 4.17 12.68
N ASP A 319 5.41 5.45 12.63
CA ASP A 319 5.73 6.22 13.85
C ASP A 319 4.53 6.25 14.81
N ALA A 320 3.33 6.55 14.29
CA ALA A 320 2.11 6.53 15.09
C ALA A 320 1.77 5.11 15.61
N TYR A 321 1.94 4.07 14.80
CA TYR A 321 1.73 2.68 15.24
C TYR A 321 2.69 2.26 16.36
N GLY A 322 3.97 2.58 16.26
CA GLY A 322 4.96 2.28 17.31
C GLY A 322 4.62 2.95 18.64
N ARG A 323 4.17 4.22 18.60
CA ARG A 323 3.69 4.92 19.80
C ARG A 323 2.44 4.26 20.38
N LEU A 324 1.46 3.95 19.53
CA LEU A 324 0.20 3.31 19.93
C LEU A 324 0.46 1.99 20.68
N ILE A 325 1.32 1.13 20.15
CA ILE A 325 1.72 -0.12 20.79
C ILE A 325 2.35 0.15 22.17
N ASN A 326 3.37 1.01 22.23
CA ASN A 326 4.11 1.29 23.46
C ASN A 326 3.21 1.80 24.59
N ILE A 327 2.34 2.79 24.31
CA ILE A 327 1.44 3.29 25.35
C ILE A 327 0.34 2.27 25.70
N THR A 328 -0.15 1.47 24.74
CA THR A 328 -1.11 0.39 25.02
C THR A 328 -0.53 -0.64 25.97
N GLU A 329 0.74 -1.05 25.78
CA GLU A 329 1.43 -1.97 26.67
C GLU A 329 1.54 -1.42 28.09
N LYS A 330 1.90 -0.14 28.25
CA LYS A 330 1.98 0.52 29.56
C LYS A 330 0.61 0.58 30.26
N VAL A 331 -0.43 1.01 29.55
CA VAL A 331 -1.80 1.11 30.10
C VAL A 331 -2.35 -0.26 30.45
N ASN A 332 -2.18 -1.26 29.58
CA ASN A 332 -2.59 -2.64 29.84
C ASN A 332 -1.81 -3.28 31.00
N GLY A 333 -0.55 -2.89 31.20
CA GLY A 333 0.24 -3.26 32.38
C GLY A 333 -0.33 -2.67 33.68
N VAL A 334 -0.79 -1.41 33.66
CA VAL A 334 -1.49 -0.79 34.80
C VAL A 334 -2.82 -1.49 35.07
N ILE A 335 -3.61 -1.78 34.04
CA ILE A 335 -4.87 -2.52 34.15
C ILE A 335 -4.62 -3.90 34.77
N GLN A 336 -3.61 -4.61 34.30
CA GLN A 336 -3.24 -5.92 34.83
C GLN A 336 -2.80 -5.84 36.30
N PHE A 337 -1.96 -4.86 36.66
CA PHE A 337 -1.59 -4.63 38.05
C PHE A 337 -2.83 -4.41 38.94
N ILE A 338 -3.80 -3.64 38.48
CA ILE A 338 -5.05 -3.40 39.20
C ILE A 338 -5.83 -4.71 39.38
N ASN A 339 -6.02 -5.49 38.30
CA ASN A 339 -6.74 -6.76 38.37
C ASN A 339 -6.07 -7.79 39.27
N ASP A 340 -4.72 -7.82 39.29
CA ASP A 340 -3.94 -8.76 40.09
C ASP A 340 -3.92 -8.38 41.59
N ASN A 341 -4.04 -7.09 41.92
CA ASN A 341 -3.96 -6.58 43.30
C ASN A 341 -5.31 -6.22 43.92
N LEU A 342 -6.35 -6.04 43.10
CA LEU A 342 -7.72 -5.74 43.53
C LEU A 342 -8.65 -6.85 43.02
N PHE A 343 -9.02 -7.76 43.93
CA PHE A 343 -9.75 -9.01 43.63
C PHE A 343 -11.11 -8.87 42.92
N PHE A 344 -11.61 -7.64 42.75
CA PHE A 344 -12.93 -7.33 42.20
C PHE A 344 -12.90 -6.38 40.99
N SER A 345 -11.72 -5.96 40.51
CA SER A 345 -11.66 -4.91 39.49
C SER A 345 -11.98 -5.38 38.06
N ASN A 346 -11.67 -6.63 37.69
CA ASN A 346 -11.93 -7.29 36.40
C ASN A 346 -12.10 -6.34 35.19
N ILE A 347 -11.14 -5.45 34.98
CA ILE A 347 -11.15 -4.46 33.90
C ILE A 347 -10.54 -5.12 32.66
N SER A 348 -11.24 -5.09 31.53
CA SER A 348 -10.70 -5.57 30.26
C SER A 348 -9.49 -4.73 29.83
N GLN A 349 -8.47 -5.40 29.29
CA GLN A 349 -7.37 -4.73 28.61
C GLN A 349 -7.85 -4.14 27.28
N ILE A 350 -7.19 -3.06 26.82
CA ILE A 350 -7.45 -2.48 25.51
C ILE A 350 -7.10 -3.54 24.45
N PRO A 351 -8.02 -3.89 23.53
CA PRO A 351 -7.74 -4.81 22.44
C PRO A 351 -6.67 -4.25 21.51
N VAL A 352 -5.78 -5.12 21.00
CA VAL A 352 -4.64 -4.74 20.15
C VAL A 352 -4.76 -5.44 18.81
N HIS A 353 -4.70 -4.68 17.72
CA HIS A 353 -4.69 -5.22 16.37
C HIS A 353 -3.29 -5.12 15.75
N LYS A 354 -2.72 -6.25 15.35
CA LYS A 354 -1.37 -6.27 14.76
C LYS A 354 -1.44 -6.06 13.25
N ILE A 355 -0.45 -5.33 12.72
CA ILE A 355 -0.21 -5.28 11.28
C ILE A 355 0.18 -6.69 10.78
N PRO A 356 -0.38 -7.17 9.66
CA PRO A 356 -0.05 -8.49 9.13
C PRO A 356 1.39 -8.56 8.61
N ASP A 357 2.01 -9.73 8.70
CA ASP A 357 3.37 -9.97 8.18
C ASP A 357 3.45 -10.09 6.66
N SER A 358 2.31 -10.38 6.03
CA SER A 358 2.21 -10.51 4.57
C SER A 358 0.83 -10.09 4.09
N ALA A 359 0.78 -9.59 2.86
CA ALA A 359 -0.45 -9.23 2.17
C ALA A 359 -0.40 -9.78 0.74
N GLU A 360 -1.54 -10.25 0.25
CA GLU A 360 -1.65 -10.69 -1.13
C GLU A 360 -1.62 -9.48 -2.09
N MET A 361 -0.89 -9.65 -3.19
CA MET A 361 -0.81 -8.64 -4.23
C MET A 361 -1.97 -8.81 -5.21
N GLN A 362 -2.62 -7.70 -5.54
CA GLN A 362 -3.71 -7.61 -6.51
C GLN A 362 -3.36 -6.59 -7.59
N SER A 363 -3.67 -6.90 -8.85
CA SER A 363 -3.51 -5.92 -9.92
C SER A 363 -4.69 -4.93 -9.93
N GLY A 364 -4.38 -3.63 -10.02
CA GLY A 364 -5.35 -2.56 -10.26
C GLY A 364 -5.14 -1.88 -11.60
N VAL A 365 -6.22 -1.37 -12.20
CA VAL A 365 -6.13 -0.51 -13.39
C VAL A 365 -5.39 0.78 -13.02
N LEU A 366 -4.45 1.21 -13.88
CA LEU A 366 -3.75 2.47 -13.66
C LEU A 366 -4.74 3.64 -13.67
N THR A 367 -4.78 4.41 -12.58
CA THR A 367 -5.60 5.61 -12.48
C THR A 367 -4.83 6.86 -12.93
N ALA A 368 -5.53 7.99 -13.09
CA ALA A 368 -4.88 9.27 -13.36
C ALA A 368 -3.97 9.71 -12.19
N GLU A 369 -4.33 9.39 -10.95
CA GLU A 369 -3.51 9.66 -9.77
C GLU A 369 -2.22 8.84 -9.83
N ASP A 370 -2.31 7.54 -10.13
CA ASP A 370 -1.15 6.66 -10.30
C ASP A 370 -0.23 7.12 -11.42
N TYR A 371 -0.79 7.55 -12.55
CA TYR A 371 -0.02 8.08 -13.67
C TYR A 371 0.77 9.34 -13.29
N ASN A 372 0.19 10.24 -12.49
CA ASN A 372 0.89 11.45 -12.03
C ASN A 372 2.07 11.13 -11.09
N SER A 373 2.03 9.95 -10.45
CA SER A 373 3.12 9.40 -9.64
C SER A 373 4.17 8.64 -10.45
N LEU A 374 3.96 8.43 -11.76
CA LEU A 374 4.87 7.72 -12.64
C LEU A 374 5.80 8.64 -13.42
N LYS A 375 7.04 8.18 -13.58
CA LYS A 375 7.99 8.71 -14.55
C LYS A 375 8.60 7.58 -15.33
N PHE A 376 8.71 7.77 -16.64
CA PHE A 376 9.27 6.79 -17.56
C PHE A 376 10.58 7.29 -18.17
N THR A 377 11.51 6.37 -18.37
CA THR A 377 12.76 6.59 -19.11
C THR A 377 13.08 5.35 -19.94
N VAL A 378 13.85 5.50 -21.00
CA VAL A 378 14.29 4.36 -21.82
C VAL A 378 15.79 4.15 -21.60
N ALA A 379 16.21 2.89 -21.47
CA ALA A 379 17.61 2.57 -21.18
C ALA A 379 18.55 2.80 -22.37
N ASP A 380 18.07 2.63 -23.61
CA ASP A 380 18.89 2.79 -24.81
C ASP A 380 19.05 4.26 -25.22
N ALA A 381 20.29 4.70 -25.40
CA ALA A 381 20.61 6.08 -25.80
C ALA A 381 20.15 6.43 -27.23
N ASN A 382 19.99 5.45 -28.11
CA ASN A 382 19.47 5.59 -29.47
C ASN A 382 17.93 5.62 -29.51
N VAL A 383 17.24 5.40 -28.38
CA VAL A 383 15.79 5.48 -28.28
C VAL A 383 15.39 6.73 -27.48
N GLN A 384 14.30 7.35 -27.88
CA GLN A 384 13.68 8.45 -27.17
C GLN A 384 12.21 8.14 -26.91
N LEU A 385 11.79 8.24 -25.65
CA LEU A 385 10.40 8.33 -25.29
C LEU A 385 9.92 9.76 -25.50
N SER A 386 8.91 9.91 -26.34
CA SER A 386 8.25 11.17 -26.65
C SER A 386 6.74 10.99 -26.52
N ASP A 387 6.00 12.11 -26.39
CA ASP A 387 4.53 12.10 -26.31
C ASP A 387 3.94 11.07 -25.33
N VAL A 388 4.21 11.27 -24.03
CA VAL A 388 3.65 10.44 -22.96
C VAL A 388 2.45 11.16 -22.36
N ALA A 389 1.26 10.55 -22.49
CA ALA A 389 0.01 11.10 -21.97
C ALA A 389 -0.87 9.99 -21.40
N PHE A 390 -1.74 10.33 -20.45
CA PHE A 390 -2.74 9.42 -19.93
C PHE A 390 -4.13 9.87 -20.37
N GLU A 391 -4.83 9.01 -21.10
CA GLU A 391 -6.16 9.26 -21.64
C GLU A 391 -6.99 7.98 -21.53
N ASN A 392 -8.22 8.07 -21.03
CA ASN A 392 -9.17 6.95 -20.97
C ASN A 392 -8.66 5.65 -20.31
N GLY A 393 -7.82 5.75 -19.27
CA GLY A 393 -7.32 4.58 -18.54
C GLY A 393 -6.08 3.90 -19.17
N VAL A 394 -5.55 4.48 -20.26
CA VAL A 394 -4.36 3.96 -20.95
C VAL A 394 -3.28 5.04 -21.05
N VAL A 395 -2.03 4.60 -21.18
CA VAL A 395 -0.90 5.50 -21.40
C VAL A 395 -0.57 5.54 -22.89
N ARG A 396 -0.79 6.68 -23.53
CA ARG A 396 -0.26 6.95 -24.86
C ARG A 396 1.24 7.19 -24.75
N MET A 397 2.03 6.47 -25.54
CA MET A 397 3.48 6.61 -25.59
C MET A 397 3.95 6.59 -27.05
N LYS A 398 4.94 7.42 -27.40
CA LYS A 398 5.63 7.34 -28.69
C LYS A 398 7.12 7.05 -28.51
N MET A 399 7.61 6.00 -29.15
CA MET A 399 9.03 5.65 -29.14
C MET A 399 9.68 6.04 -30.46
N THR A 400 10.73 6.85 -30.41
CA THR A 400 11.48 7.28 -31.60
C THR A 400 12.92 6.75 -31.53
N VAL A 401 13.35 6.03 -32.55
CA VAL A 401 14.75 5.63 -32.76
C VAL A 401 15.47 6.79 -33.44
N LYS A 402 16.48 7.36 -32.78
CA LYS A 402 17.18 8.58 -33.23
C LYS A 402 17.94 8.36 -34.54
N ASN A 403 18.61 7.21 -34.64
CA ASN A 403 19.37 6.79 -35.82
C ASN A 403 18.85 5.44 -36.33
N PRO A 404 17.73 5.41 -37.07
CA PRO A 404 17.13 4.16 -37.53
C PRO A 404 18.05 3.39 -38.50
N ASP A 405 18.77 4.09 -39.37
CA ASP A 405 19.70 3.48 -40.34
C ASP A 405 20.90 2.76 -39.71
N ALA A 406 21.18 3.03 -38.44
CA ALA A 406 22.27 2.41 -37.69
C ALA A 406 21.85 1.11 -36.96
N VAL A 407 20.56 0.75 -37.02
CA VAL A 407 20.03 -0.43 -36.34
C VAL A 407 20.34 -1.69 -37.14
N THR A 408 20.91 -2.69 -36.48
CA THR A 408 21.20 -4.00 -37.09
C THR A 408 19.97 -4.91 -36.95
N GLY A 409 19.15 -4.99 -37.99
CA GLY A 409 17.89 -5.74 -37.99
C GLY A 409 16.68 -4.83 -38.26
N ASN A 410 15.46 -5.33 -38.04
CA ASN A 410 14.23 -4.57 -38.22
C ASN A 410 13.67 -3.99 -36.91
N SER A 411 14.32 -4.25 -35.77
CA SER A 411 13.86 -3.78 -34.46
C SER A 411 14.99 -3.45 -33.49
N VAL A 412 14.69 -2.61 -32.50
CA VAL A 412 15.53 -2.30 -31.34
C VAL A 412 14.89 -2.90 -30.09
N LYS A 413 15.61 -3.79 -29.40
CA LYS A 413 15.17 -4.36 -28.12
C LYS A 413 15.83 -3.61 -26.96
N THR A 414 15.03 -3.08 -26.05
CA THR A 414 15.52 -2.31 -24.89
C THR A 414 14.55 -2.43 -23.70
N THR A 415 14.68 -1.57 -22.70
CA THR A 415 13.79 -1.51 -21.53
C THR A 415 13.21 -0.11 -21.33
N LEU A 416 11.92 -0.08 -21.00
CA LEU A 416 11.22 1.07 -20.44
C LEU A 416 11.35 1.00 -18.92
N ASN A 417 12.19 1.83 -18.35
CA ASN A 417 12.35 1.95 -16.91
C ASN A 417 11.27 2.89 -16.36
N TYR A 418 10.75 2.58 -15.18
CA TYR A 418 9.81 3.43 -14.47
C TYR A 418 10.25 3.69 -13.04
N THR A 419 9.86 4.86 -12.53
CA THR A 419 9.85 5.18 -11.10
C THR A 419 8.42 5.57 -10.73
N TYR A 420 7.89 5.00 -9.65
CA TYR A 420 6.61 5.33 -9.04
C TYR A 420 6.84 5.91 -7.65
N GLN A 421 6.28 7.09 -7.40
CA GLN A 421 6.36 7.74 -6.09
C GLN A 421 5.05 8.45 -5.75
N ASN A 422 4.44 8.03 -4.64
CA ASN A 422 3.32 8.73 -4.00
C ASN A 422 3.55 8.83 -2.48
N GLU A 423 2.53 9.24 -1.72
CA GLU A 423 2.62 9.38 -0.27
C GLU A 423 2.97 8.06 0.45
N PHE A 424 2.64 6.90 -0.13
CA PHE A 424 2.74 5.59 0.55
C PHE A 424 3.73 4.62 -0.07
N SER A 425 4.14 4.86 -1.32
CA SER A 425 4.85 3.88 -2.14
C SER A 425 6.01 4.52 -2.88
N ASN A 426 7.13 3.79 -2.90
CA ASN A 426 8.30 4.07 -3.72
C ASN A 426 8.66 2.78 -4.45
N ALA A 427 8.44 2.73 -5.77
CA ALA A 427 8.73 1.53 -6.56
C ALA A 427 9.49 1.89 -7.83
N ASN A 428 10.47 1.07 -8.17
CA ASN A 428 11.23 1.19 -9.41
C ASN A 428 11.21 -0.15 -10.13
N GLY A 429 11.25 -0.11 -11.45
CA GLY A 429 11.32 -1.32 -12.25
C GLY A 429 11.51 -1.03 -13.73
N SER A 430 11.39 -2.09 -14.53
CA SER A 430 11.58 -2.02 -15.96
C SER A 430 10.66 -3.00 -16.67
N ILE A 431 10.14 -2.58 -17.82
CA ILE A 431 9.35 -3.38 -18.73
C ILE A 431 10.19 -3.56 -20.00
N ALA A 432 10.33 -4.79 -20.50
CA ALA A 432 11.02 -5.04 -21.76
C ALA A 432 10.23 -4.40 -22.91
N ILE A 433 10.90 -3.79 -23.88
CA ILE A 433 10.25 -3.20 -25.06
C ILE A 433 10.98 -3.56 -26.35
N GLU A 434 10.24 -3.62 -27.45
CA GLU A 434 10.76 -3.83 -28.81
C GLU A 434 10.17 -2.79 -29.76
N ILE A 435 11.03 -2.09 -30.52
CA ILE A 435 10.63 -0.99 -31.41
C ILE A 435 11.00 -1.36 -32.84
N PHE A 436 10.01 -1.48 -33.73
CA PHE A 436 10.22 -1.78 -35.15
C PHE A 436 10.53 -0.51 -35.96
N ILE A 437 11.50 -0.58 -36.88
CA ILE A 437 12.04 0.60 -37.61
C ILE A 437 11.16 1.05 -38.77
N GLU A 438 10.49 0.12 -39.44
CA GLU A 438 9.49 0.39 -40.48
C GLU A 438 8.08 0.10 -39.92
N ASN A 439 7.03 0.66 -40.54
CA ASN A 439 5.63 0.41 -40.18
C ASN A 439 5.45 -1.07 -39.86
N ASN A 440 4.72 -1.34 -38.77
CA ASN A 440 4.32 -2.69 -38.41
C ASN A 440 3.88 -3.39 -39.70
N PRO A 441 4.49 -4.53 -40.08
CA PRO A 441 4.16 -5.15 -41.35
C PRO A 441 2.64 -5.40 -41.47
N CYS A 442 1.90 -5.47 -40.35
CA CYS A 442 0.46 -5.56 -40.26
C CYS A 442 -0.36 -4.34 -40.75
N ASP A 443 0.23 -3.15 -40.84
CA ASP A 443 -0.45 -1.92 -41.29
C ASP A 443 -0.41 -1.77 -42.82
N ASN A 444 0.32 -2.65 -43.51
CA ASN A 444 0.41 -2.66 -44.96
C ASN A 444 -0.73 -3.52 -45.54
N SER A 445 -1.58 -2.96 -46.41
CA SER A 445 -2.69 -3.66 -47.09
C SER A 445 -2.28 -4.83 -48.01
N ASN A 446 -0.99 -5.15 -48.06
CA ASN A 446 -0.40 -6.20 -48.87
C ASN A 446 0.09 -7.40 -48.04
N THR A 447 -0.22 -7.46 -46.74
CA THR A 447 0.07 -8.65 -45.95
C THR A 447 -0.77 -9.83 -46.42
N ILE A 448 -0.09 -10.94 -46.68
CA ILE A 448 -0.69 -12.17 -47.19
C ILE A 448 -0.82 -13.12 -46.00
N PRO A 449 -2.04 -13.58 -45.66
CA PRO A 449 -2.23 -14.59 -44.63
C PRO A 449 -1.37 -15.83 -44.93
N PRO A 450 -0.96 -16.61 -43.92
CA PRO A 450 -0.19 -17.82 -44.17
C PRO A 450 -0.89 -18.73 -45.19
N ILE A 451 -0.12 -19.33 -46.09
CA ILE A 451 -0.64 -20.27 -47.08
C ILE A 451 -0.23 -21.66 -46.65
N ILE A 452 -1.22 -22.50 -46.34
CA ILE A 452 -1.00 -23.94 -46.15
C ILE A 452 -0.77 -24.55 -47.53
N THR A 453 0.43 -25.09 -47.75
CA THR A 453 0.85 -25.64 -49.05
C THR A 453 0.69 -27.15 -49.12
N ASN A 454 0.77 -27.85 -47.98
CA ASN A 454 0.54 -29.28 -47.91
C ASN A 454 0.15 -29.72 -46.48
N THR A 455 -0.61 -30.79 -46.37
CA THR A 455 -0.99 -31.40 -45.10
C THR A 455 -0.79 -32.91 -45.15
N GLU A 456 -0.20 -33.50 -44.10
CA GLU A 456 0.03 -34.95 -44.02
C GLU A 456 -0.27 -35.47 -42.61
N ILE A 457 -1.03 -36.56 -42.51
CA ILE A 457 -1.28 -37.24 -41.23
C ILE A 457 -0.28 -38.40 -41.10
N VAL A 458 0.57 -38.34 -40.08
CA VAL A 458 1.68 -39.29 -39.86
C VAL A 458 1.67 -39.86 -38.44
N CYS A 459 2.31 -41.01 -38.28
CA CYS A 459 2.64 -41.54 -36.96
C CYS A 459 3.98 -40.93 -36.54
N ASN A 460 4.01 -40.24 -35.41
CA ASN A 460 5.25 -39.68 -34.89
C ASN A 460 6.12 -40.76 -34.24
N SER A 461 7.37 -40.39 -33.90
CA SER A 461 8.36 -41.29 -33.30
C SER A 461 7.95 -41.85 -31.92
N TYR A 462 6.95 -41.26 -31.28
CA TYR A 462 6.40 -41.69 -29.99
C TYR A 462 5.13 -42.54 -30.14
N GLY A 463 4.75 -42.89 -31.38
CA GLY A 463 3.55 -43.67 -31.69
C GLY A 463 2.24 -42.86 -31.65
N GLY A 464 2.30 -41.54 -31.45
CA GLY A 464 1.13 -40.65 -31.50
C GLY A 464 0.75 -40.25 -32.93
N ILE A 465 -0.48 -39.77 -33.12
CA ILE A 465 -0.93 -39.19 -34.40
C ILE A 465 -0.48 -37.73 -34.47
N SER A 466 0.18 -37.38 -35.57
CA SER A 466 0.61 -36.02 -35.86
C SER A 466 0.10 -35.56 -37.22
N ILE A 467 -0.27 -34.29 -37.31
CA ILE A 467 -0.62 -33.62 -38.56
C ILE A 467 0.51 -32.65 -38.90
N LEU A 468 1.18 -32.88 -40.02
CA LEU A 468 2.23 -32.02 -40.55
C LEU A 468 1.62 -31.02 -41.51
N ILE A 469 1.92 -29.75 -41.30
CA ILE A 469 1.38 -28.63 -42.07
C ILE A 469 2.56 -27.89 -42.69
N SER A 470 2.77 -28.09 -43.99
CA SER A 470 3.72 -27.29 -44.74
C SER A 470 3.08 -25.95 -45.07
N PHE A 471 3.82 -24.85 -44.87
CA PHE A 471 3.28 -23.52 -45.07
C PHE A 471 4.34 -22.53 -45.57
N THR A 472 3.85 -21.44 -46.15
CA THR A 472 4.62 -20.22 -46.44
C THR A 472 3.86 -19.01 -45.90
N ALA A 473 4.55 -18.07 -45.28
CA ALA A 473 4.03 -16.80 -44.81
C ALA A 473 4.94 -15.67 -45.32
N ASP A 474 4.41 -14.46 -45.39
CA ASP A 474 5.23 -13.29 -45.66
C ASP A 474 6.09 -12.90 -44.44
N GLY A 475 6.72 -11.73 -44.46
CA GLY A 475 7.56 -11.24 -43.37
C GLY A 475 6.88 -11.11 -42.00
N THR A 476 5.56 -11.29 -41.89
CA THR A 476 4.80 -11.28 -40.64
C THR A 476 4.89 -12.61 -39.86
N GLY A 477 5.25 -13.70 -40.53
CA GLY A 477 5.44 -15.04 -39.97
C GLY A 477 4.17 -15.70 -39.42
N ALA A 478 4.11 -17.03 -39.48
CA ALA A 478 3.07 -17.81 -38.80
C ALA A 478 3.31 -17.79 -37.28
N LEU A 479 2.24 -17.58 -36.51
CA LEU A 479 2.24 -17.75 -35.07
C LEU A 479 2.12 -19.24 -34.74
N ILE A 480 3.07 -19.78 -33.99
CA ILE A 480 3.21 -21.22 -33.76
C ILE A 480 3.07 -21.51 -32.28
N SER A 481 1.83 -21.60 -31.83
CA SER A 481 1.48 -22.11 -30.50
C SER A 481 0.10 -22.77 -30.53
N SER A 482 -0.09 -23.69 -29.59
CA SER A 482 -1.40 -24.11 -29.11
C SER A 482 -1.59 -23.46 -27.74
N ASP A 483 -2.59 -22.60 -27.61
CA ASP A 483 -2.92 -22.02 -26.30
C ASP A 483 -3.73 -23.02 -25.45
N SER A 484 -3.97 -22.71 -24.18
CA SER A 484 -4.84 -23.49 -23.31
C SER A 484 -6.02 -22.64 -22.81
N GLY A 485 -7.24 -23.16 -22.90
CA GLY A 485 -8.46 -22.50 -22.40
C GLY A 485 -9.61 -22.40 -23.43
N ALA A 486 -10.78 -21.90 -23.01
CA ALA A 486 -11.87 -21.55 -23.91
C ALA A 486 -11.67 -20.10 -24.38
N CYS A 487 -11.75 -19.84 -25.69
CA CYS A 487 -11.52 -18.54 -26.29
C CYS A 487 -12.51 -18.33 -27.45
N ASP A 488 -12.90 -17.08 -27.71
CA ASP A 488 -13.80 -16.77 -28.83
C ASP A 488 -13.09 -17.07 -30.16
N GLN A 489 -13.86 -17.42 -31.19
CA GLN A 489 -13.34 -17.66 -32.53
C GLN A 489 -12.71 -16.39 -33.14
N ALA A 490 -13.10 -15.20 -32.69
CA ALA A 490 -12.52 -13.93 -33.13
C ALA A 490 -11.17 -13.58 -32.46
N ASP A 491 -10.84 -14.23 -31.35
CA ASP A 491 -9.68 -13.88 -30.52
C ASP A 491 -8.38 -14.56 -30.98
N MET A 492 -7.25 -14.04 -30.50
CA MET A 492 -5.90 -14.51 -30.87
C MET A 492 -5.48 -15.82 -30.19
N CYS A 493 -6.28 -16.36 -29.26
CA CYS A 493 -5.96 -17.66 -28.69
C CYS A 493 -6.10 -18.75 -29.78
N TYR A 494 -5.18 -19.71 -29.78
CA TYR A 494 -5.01 -20.72 -30.85
C TYR A 494 -4.62 -20.11 -32.21
N PRO A 495 -3.35 -19.69 -32.39
CA PRO A 495 -2.87 -19.24 -33.70
C PRO A 495 -2.80 -20.37 -34.73
N VAL A 496 -2.53 -21.61 -34.30
CA VAL A 496 -2.73 -22.82 -35.11
C VAL A 496 -4.05 -23.45 -34.67
N ARG A 497 -5.06 -23.52 -35.55
CA ARG A 497 -6.38 -24.09 -35.25
C ARG A 497 -6.58 -25.44 -35.91
N LEU A 498 -6.98 -26.41 -35.10
CA LEU A 498 -7.57 -27.67 -35.54
C LEU A 498 -9.07 -27.62 -35.26
N TYR A 499 -9.88 -27.70 -36.30
CA TYR A 499 -11.33 -27.77 -36.21
C TYR A 499 -11.79 -29.21 -36.43
N PHE A 500 -12.91 -29.56 -35.81
CA PHE A 500 -13.62 -30.80 -36.05
C PHE A 500 -15.11 -30.56 -36.24
N LEU A 501 -15.74 -31.37 -37.09
CA LEU A 501 -17.18 -31.50 -37.20
C LEU A 501 -17.56 -32.91 -36.78
N SER A 502 -18.28 -33.03 -35.67
CA SER A 502 -18.77 -34.32 -35.20
C SER A 502 -19.94 -34.83 -36.06
N PRO A 503 -20.15 -36.16 -36.15
CA PRO A 503 -21.26 -36.72 -36.91
C PRO A 503 -22.60 -36.17 -36.44
N GLY A 504 -23.35 -35.55 -37.34
CA GLY A 504 -24.66 -34.95 -37.06
C GLY A 504 -24.62 -33.52 -36.51
N ALA A 505 -23.44 -32.92 -36.32
CA ALA A 505 -23.32 -31.50 -36.02
C ALA A 505 -23.52 -30.64 -37.28
N SER A 506 -24.05 -29.42 -37.09
CA SER A 506 -24.26 -28.45 -38.18
C SER A 506 -23.07 -27.52 -38.38
N GLU A 507 -22.16 -27.42 -37.41
CA GLU A 507 -21.08 -26.42 -37.38
C GLU A 507 -19.76 -27.00 -36.84
N TYR A 508 -18.64 -26.52 -37.39
CA TYR A 508 -17.30 -26.91 -36.95
C TYR A 508 -16.97 -26.29 -35.59
N SER A 509 -16.37 -27.07 -34.71
CA SER A 509 -15.87 -26.62 -33.40
C SER A 509 -14.34 -26.67 -33.36
N ILE A 510 -13.72 -25.79 -32.57
CA ILE A 510 -12.27 -25.81 -32.33
C ILE A 510 -11.95 -26.96 -31.36
N ALA A 511 -10.93 -27.76 -31.65
CA ALA A 511 -10.41 -28.81 -30.76
C ALA A 511 -9.62 -28.22 -29.57
N ALA A 512 -10.22 -27.29 -28.82
CA ALA A 512 -9.58 -26.59 -27.71
C ALA A 512 -9.00 -27.58 -26.69
N ASN A 513 -7.76 -27.36 -26.25
CA ASN A 513 -6.99 -28.24 -25.37
C ASN A 513 -6.78 -29.69 -25.88
N GLY A 514 -7.21 -30.03 -27.09
CA GLY A 514 -7.13 -31.40 -27.65
C GLY A 514 -5.84 -31.70 -28.40
N TYR A 515 -4.99 -30.69 -28.63
CA TYR A 515 -3.74 -30.82 -29.38
C TYR A 515 -2.68 -29.84 -28.90
N SER A 516 -1.44 -30.13 -29.27
CA SER A 516 -0.33 -29.18 -29.19
C SER A 516 0.21 -28.86 -30.58
N ALA A 517 0.75 -27.65 -30.78
CA ALA A 517 1.34 -27.25 -32.05
C ALA A 517 2.76 -26.71 -31.85
N LYS A 518 3.70 -27.13 -32.70
CA LYS A 518 5.09 -26.67 -32.67
C LYS A 518 5.70 -26.61 -34.07
N LEU A 519 6.75 -25.81 -34.24
CA LEU A 519 7.52 -25.79 -35.49
C LEU A 519 8.42 -27.04 -35.53
N LYS A 520 8.22 -27.91 -36.51
CA LYS A 520 9.02 -29.13 -36.69
C LYS A 520 10.31 -28.87 -37.45
N SER A 521 10.25 -28.04 -38.49
CA SER A 521 11.40 -27.67 -39.32
C SER A 521 11.14 -26.40 -40.11
N GLY A 522 12.19 -25.67 -40.48
CA GLY A 522 12.10 -24.41 -41.23
C GLY A 522 12.11 -23.18 -40.34
N SER A 523 11.47 -22.10 -40.78
CA SER A 523 11.30 -20.85 -40.04
C SER A 523 9.83 -20.50 -39.89
N VAL A 524 9.54 -19.40 -39.18
CA VAL A 524 8.19 -18.84 -39.08
C VAL A 524 7.63 -18.33 -40.41
N ASN A 525 8.46 -18.15 -41.46
CA ASN A 525 8.01 -17.68 -42.77
C ASN A 525 7.89 -18.79 -43.81
N ALA A 526 8.54 -19.94 -43.59
CA ALA A 526 8.37 -21.13 -44.43
C ALA A 526 8.86 -22.36 -43.67
N GLY A 527 8.01 -23.36 -43.52
CA GLY A 527 8.37 -24.53 -42.72
C GLY A 527 7.26 -25.56 -42.62
N VAL A 528 7.44 -26.46 -41.66
CA VAL A 528 6.49 -27.52 -41.32
C VAL A 528 6.11 -27.38 -39.86
N ILE A 529 4.83 -27.13 -39.58
CA ILE A 529 4.24 -27.18 -38.25
C ILE A 529 3.79 -28.62 -37.97
N GLU A 530 4.03 -29.12 -36.77
CA GLU A 530 3.51 -30.39 -36.30
C GLU A 530 2.44 -30.13 -35.25
N ILE A 531 1.20 -30.52 -35.56
CA ILE A 531 0.14 -30.69 -34.58
C ILE A 531 0.26 -32.11 -34.02
N ILE A 532 0.34 -32.23 -32.69
CA ILE A 532 0.30 -33.50 -31.99
C ILE A 532 -1.05 -33.59 -31.29
N ILE A 533 -1.86 -34.57 -31.68
CA ILE A 533 -3.13 -34.84 -31.02
C ILE A 533 -2.83 -35.67 -29.76
N SER A 534 -3.17 -35.14 -28.59
CA SER A 534 -2.75 -35.72 -27.30
C SER A 534 -3.27 -37.14 -27.08
N THR A 535 -4.45 -37.43 -27.62
CA THR A 535 -5.05 -38.76 -27.76
C THR A 535 -5.91 -38.69 -29.02
N PRO A 536 -5.75 -39.59 -30.02
CA PRO A 536 -5.30 -40.98 -29.88
C PRO A 536 -3.92 -41.30 -30.51
N TYR A 537 -3.48 -42.56 -30.39
CA TYR A 537 -2.22 -43.08 -30.91
C TYR A 537 -2.39 -43.87 -32.22
N CYS A 538 -1.30 -44.10 -32.95
CA CYS A 538 -1.31 -44.93 -34.15
C CYS A 538 -1.49 -46.41 -33.81
N LEU A 539 -2.46 -47.04 -34.46
CA LEU A 539 -2.76 -48.45 -34.26
C LEU A 539 -1.82 -49.34 -35.09
N PRO A 540 -1.43 -50.52 -34.58
CA PRO A 540 -0.68 -51.49 -35.37
C PRO A 540 -1.38 -51.79 -36.69
N GLU A 541 -0.60 -51.89 -37.77
CA GLU A 541 -1.08 -52.23 -39.12
C GLU A 541 -2.04 -51.21 -39.76
N LYS A 542 -2.20 -50.02 -39.17
CA LYS A 542 -2.98 -48.91 -39.74
C LYS A 542 -2.11 -47.70 -40.04
N THR A 543 -2.45 -46.96 -41.09
CA THR A 543 -1.87 -45.62 -41.28
C THR A 543 -2.36 -44.67 -40.19
N ALA A 544 -1.69 -43.53 -40.03
CA ALA A 544 -2.12 -42.52 -39.06
C ALA A 544 -3.53 -41.99 -39.35
N ALA A 545 -3.86 -41.76 -40.63
CA ALA A 545 -5.22 -41.38 -41.05
C ALA A 545 -6.26 -42.47 -40.73
N GLN A 546 -5.94 -43.75 -40.99
CA GLN A 546 -6.82 -44.87 -40.64
C GLN A 546 -7.00 -45.05 -39.13
N SER A 547 -5.94 -44.75 -38.37
CA SER A 547 -5.99 -44.75 -36.90
C SER A 547 -6.90 -43.62 -36.42
N LEU A 548 -6.72 -42.40 -36.94
CA LEU A 548 -7.55 -41.25 -36.60
C LEU A 548 -9.04 -41.52 -36.90
N GLU A 549 -9.35 -42.05 -38.07
CA GLU A 549 -10.72 -42.43 -38.48
C GLU A 549 -11.32 -43.50 -37.56
N GLN A 550 -10.52 -44.45 -37.07
CA GLN A 550 -11.03 -45.46 -36.13
C GLN A 550 -11.43 -44.87 -34.78
N PHE A 551 -10.68 -43.90 -34.28
CA PHE A 551 -10.98 -43.26 -33.00
C PHE A 551 -12.08 -42.20 -33.12
N TYR A 552 -12.17 -41.55 -34.28
CA TYR A 552 -13.16 -40.50 -34.57
C TYR A 552 -13.90 -40.79 -35.88
N PRO A 553 -14.77 -41.82 -35.90
CA PRO A 553 -15.42 -42.24 -37.13
C PRO A 553 -16.38 -41.16 -37.66
N ASN A 554 -16.24 -40.85 -38.94
CA ASN A 554 -17.01 -39.83 -39.67
C ASN A 554 -16.81 -38.38 -39.17
N TYR A 555 -15.75 -38.10 -38.42
CA TYR A 555 -15.39 -36.72 -38.10
C TYR A 555 -14.75 -36.07 -39.32
N GLN A 556 -15.08 -34.80 -39.58
CA GLN A 556 -14.38 -34.00 -40.57
C GLN A 556 -13.43 -33.04 -39.87
N TRP A 557 -12.24 -32.85 -40.42
CA TRP A 557 -11.21 -32.01 -39.80
C TRP A 557 -10.79 -30.89 -40.73
N LYS A 558 -10.55 -29.71 -40.17
CA LYS A 558 -9.99 -28.56 -40.89
C LYS A 558 -8.86 -27.92 -40.11
N LEU A 559 -7.98 -27.27 -40.86
CA LEU A 559 -6.82 -26.55 -40.34
C LEU A 559 -6.84 -25.10 -40.78
N GLU A 560 -6.33 -24.24 -39.91
CA GLU A 560 -6.14 -22.82 -40.19
C GLU A 560 -4.92 -22.30 -39.43
N LEU A 561 -4.12 -21.47 -40.09
CA LEU A 561 -2.95 -20.82 -39.52
C LEU A 561 -3.19 -19.31 -39.41
N MET A 562 -2.55 -18.68 -38.44
CA MET A 562 -2.61 -17.23 -38.22
C MET A 562 -1.20 -16.62 -38.30
N ASN A 563 -1.07 -15.41 -38.84
CA ASN A 563 0.17 -14.65 -38.78
C ASN A 563 0.21 -13.67 -37.60
N GLY A 564 1.36 -12.98 -37.43
CA GLY A 564 1.55 -11.93 -36.42
C GLY A 564 0.56 -10.75 -36.52
N CYS A 565 -0.23 -10.68 -37.59
CA CYS A 565 -1.19 -9.61 -37.88
C CYS A 565 -2.66 -10.04 -37.71
N ASN A 566 -2.91 -11.18 -37.05
CA ASN A 566 -4.24 -11.77 -36.86
C ASN A 566 -4.97 -12.09 -38.19
N GLN A 567 -4.24 -12.24 -39.30
CA GLN A 567 -4.81 -12.71 -40.55
C GLN A 567 -4.73 -14.23 -40.62
N ARG A 568 -5.80 -14.87 -41.08
CA ARG A 568 -5.91 -16.32 -41.11
C ARG A 568 -5.82 -16.88 -42.53
N SER A 569 -5.16 -18.03 -42.64
CA SER A 569 -5.12 -18.81 -43.87
C SER A 569 -6.52 -19.20 -44.30
N ASN A 570 -6.68 -19.60 -45.57
CA ASN A 570 -7.85 -20.39 -45.93
C ASN A 570 -7.90 -21.67 -45.10
N GLN A 571 -9.10 -22.11 -44.74
CA GLN A 571 -9.29 -23.39 -44.07
C GLN A 571 -8.99 -24.54 -45.05
N VAL A 572 -8.12 -25.45 -44.65
CA VAL A 572 -7.78 -26.66 -45.42
C VAL A 572 -8.39 -27.88 -44.75
N SER A 573 -9.13 -28.69 -45.50
CA SER A 573 -9.69 -29.95 -44.99
C SER A 573 -8.63 -31.05 -45.05
N LEU A 574 -8.63 -31.93 -44.03
CA LEU A 574 -7.70 -33.06 -43.93
C LEU A 574 -8.21 -34.33 -44.61
#